data_AF-A0A847XS73-F1
#
_entry.id   AF-A0A847XS73-F1
#
_cell.length_a   1.000
_cell.length_b   1.000
_cell.length_c   1.000
_cell.angle_alpha   90.00
_cell.angle_beta   90.00
_cell.angle_gamma   90.00
#
_symmetry.space_group_name_H-M   'P 1'
#
loop_
_entity.id
_entity.type
_entity.pdbx_description
1 polymer ?
#
loop_
_entity_poly.entity_id
_entity_poly.type
_entity_poly.pdbx_seq_one_letter_code
_entity_poly.pdbx_strand_id
1 'polypeptide(L)'
;MIHAMDIIKHIQTGRDFDELCQKIGRYVNEQRKAASKFKIGITTNYNYRAEGDDYLSNGYDRMIVLYQTRSKERVCSMEQYLIKRFQKYKECENIRPGGEGKLKWGPPYYAYLAMKTK
;
A
#
# COMPACT_ATOMS: atom_id res chain seq x y z
N MET A 1 -17.67 0.74 -17.30
CA MET A 1 -16.37 1.40 -17.54
C MET A 1 -15.55 1.35 -16.26
N ILE A 2 -14.67 0.36 -16.13
CA ILE A 2 -13.83 0.17 -14.93
C ILE A 2 -12.61 1.08 -15.10
N HIS A 3 -12.44 2.03 -14.18
CA HIS A 3 -11.32 2.98 -14.18
C HIS A 3 -9.98 2.24 -14.07
N ALA A 4 -9.04 2.63 -14.92
CA ALA A 4 -7.72 2.07 -15.04
C ALA A 4 -7.00 1.99 -13.67
N MET A 5 -6.48 0.80 -13.35
CA MET A 5 -5.51 0.64 -12.27
C MET A 5 -4.21 1.31 -12.70
N ASP A 6 -3.93 2.51 -12.21
CA ASP A 6 -2.61 3.14 -12.35
C ASP A 6 -1.59 2.34 -11.54
N ILE A 7 -1.01 1.32 -12.17
CA ILE A 7 0.12 0.57 -11.61
C ILE A 7 1.38 1.39 -11.88
N ILE A 8 1.85 2.15 -10.90
CA ILE A 8 3.19 2.75 -10.94
C ILE A 8 4.21 1.63 -10.71
N LYS A 9 4.70 1.02 -11.79
CA LYS A 9 5.82 0.07 -11.75
C LYS A 9 7.13 0.84 -11.60
N HIS A 10 7.59 1.05 -10.36
CA HIS A 10 8.97 1.46 -10.10
C HIS A 10 9.81 0.24 -9.73
N ILE A 11 10.34 -0.46 -10.74
CA ILE A 11 11.35 -1.50 -10.54
C ILE A 11 12.72 -0.81 -10.57
N GLN A 12 13.28 -0.56 -9.38
CA GLN A 12 14.68 -0.21 -9.22
C GLN A 12 15.25 -1.01 -8.04
N THR A 13 15.96 -2.08 -8.37
CA THR A 13 16.85 -2.78 -7.44
C THR A 13 18.22 -2.11 -7.54
N GLY A 14 18.64 -1.38 -6.50
CA GLY A 14 20.03 -0.88 -6.42
C GLY A 14 20.24 0.57 -5.96
N ARG A 15 19.17 1.36 -5.71
CA ARG A 15 19.27 2.65 -5.01
C ARG A 15 18.78 2.51 -3.56
N ASP A 16 19.32 3.34 -2.67
CA ASP A 16 19.14 3.26 -1.22
C ASP A 16 17.65 3.13 -0.87
N PHE A 17 17.31 2.09 -0.10
CA PHE A 17 15.92 1.78 0.23
C PHE A 17 15.25 2.95 0.95
N ASP A 18 16.03 3.74 1.67
CA ASP A 18 15.56 4.96 2.31
C ASP A 18 15.13 6.02 1.30
N GLU A 19 15.86 6.21 0.20
CA GLU A 19 15.46 7.13 -0.88
C GLU A 19 14.14 6.68 -1.53
N LEU A 20 14.01 5.37 -1.77
CA LEU A 20 12.77 4.79 -2.30
C LEU A 20 11.59 4.99 -1.33
N CYS A 21 11.80 4.72 -0.04
CA CYS A 21 10.82 4.98 1.02
C CYS A 21 10.38 6.45 1.04
N GLN A 22 11.32 7.40 0.92
CA GLN A 22 10.99 8.83 0.85
C GLN A 22 10.18 9.18 -0.40
N LYS A 23 10.55 8.62 -1.57
CA LYS A 23 9.83 8.85 -2.83
C LYS A 23 8.39 8.34 -2.76
N ILE A 24 8.20 7.10 -2.32
CA ILE A 24 6.87 6.49 -2.15
C ILE A 24 6.09 7.25 -1.06
N GLY A 25 6.75 7.64 0.04
CA GLY A 25 6.14 8.45 1.09
C GLY A 25 5.60 9.78 0.56
N ARG A 26 6.35 10.51 -0.28
CA ARG A 26 5.84 11.73 -0.93
C ARG A 26 4.60 11.44 -1.78
N TYR A 27 4.62 10.38 -2.57
CA TYR A 27 3.48 9.98 -3.39
C TYR A 27 2.23 9.66 -2.54
N VAL A 28 2.37 8.85 -1.49
CA VAL A 28 1.28 8.53 -0.55
C VAL A 28 0.71 9.80 0.10
N ASN A 29 1.57 10.75 0.49
CA ASN A 29 1.13 12.01 1.08
C ASN A 29 0.24 12.84 0.15
N GLU A 30 0.50 12.82 -1.16
CA GLU A 30 -0.34 13.51 -2.13
C GLU A 30 -1.65 12.77 -2.37
N GLN A 31 -1.59 11.45 -2.61
CA GLN A 31 -2.80 10.65 -2.89
C GLN A 31 -3.79 10.68 -1.72
N ARG A 32 -3.33 10.57 -0.47
CA ARG A 32 -4.23 10.51 0.70
C ARG A 32 -5.08 11.78 0.90
N LYS A 33 -4.68 12.94 0.35
CA LYS A 33 -5.43 14.20 0.52
C LYS A 33 -6.81 14.15 -0.15
N ALA A 34 -6.95 13.32 -1.17
CA ALA A 34 -8.20 13.06 -1.88
C ALA A 34 -9.06 11.97 -1.21
N ALA A 35 -8.55 11.31 -0.16
CA ALA A 35 -9.26 10.23 0.52
C ALA A 35 -10.02 10.74 1.76
N SER A 36 -11.20 10.19 2.01
CA SER A 36 -11.93 10.34 3.27
C SER A 36 -11.35 9.41 4.35
N LYS A 37 -10.91 8.21 3.93
CA LYS A 37 -10.17 7.22 4.74
C LYS A 37 -9.14 6.50 3.88
N PHE A 38 -8.04 6.06 4.48
CA PHE A 38 -7.04 5.27 3.78
C PHE A 38 -6.36 4.23 4.68
N LYS A 39 -5.80 3.20 4.04
CA LYS A 39 -5.05 2.14 4.68
C LYS A 39 -3.87 1.71 3.82
N ILE A 40 -2.73 1.53 4.45
CA ILE A 40 -1.53 0.95 3.85
C ILE A 40 -1.51 -0.54 4.20
N GLY A 41 -1.16 -1.38 3.24
CA GLY A 41 -1.08 -2.81 3.50
C GLY A 41 -0.12 -3.53 2.56
N ILE A 42 0.15 -4.79 2.87
CA ILE A 42 0.87 -5.71 2.00
C ILE A 42 0.03 -6.92 1.57
N THR A 43 0.34 -7.48 0.40
CA THR A 43 -0.32 -8.66 -0.17
C THR A 43 0.59 -9.37 -1.17
N THR A 44 0.26 -10.62 -1.49
CA THR A 44 0.83 -11.38 -2.63
C THR A 44 -0.09 -11.36 -3.85
N ASN A 45 -1.35 -10.99 -3.67
CA ASN A 45 -2.35 -10.87 -4.73
C ASN A 45 -3.19 -9.63 -4.46
N TYR A 46 -2.94 -8.56 -5.21
CA TYR A 46 -3.65 -7.28 -5.02
C TYR A 46 -5.07 -7.30 -5.60
N ASN A 47 -5.33 -8.04 -6.68
CA ASN A 47 -6.70 -8.20 -7.23
C ASN A 47 -7.61 -8.87 -6.19
N TYR A 48 -7.20 -10.03 -5.68
CA TYR A 48 -7.92 -10.72 -4.62
C TYR A 48 -8.08 -9.86 -3.36
N ARG A 49 -7.06 -9.05 -3.03
CA ARG A 49 -7.10 -8.18 -1.86
C ARG A 49 -8.08 -7.02 -2.04
N ALA A 50 -8.14 -6.43 -3.24
CA ALA A 50 -9.04 -5.33 -3.56
C ALA A 50 -10.49 -5.78 -3.62
N GLU A 51 -10.75 -6.93 -4.23
CA GLU A 51 -12.09 -7.50 -4.42
C GLU A 51 -12.63 -8.22 -3.17
N GLY A 52 -11.75 -8.56 -2.22
CA GLY A 52 -12.15 -9.27 -1.01
C GLY A 52 -12.88 -8.40 0.03
N ASP A 53 -13.58 -9.08 0.95
CA ASP A 53 -14.41 -8.46 1.99
C ASP A 53 -13.68 -7.43 2.87
N ASP A 54 -12.38 -7.62 3.06
CA ASP A 54 -11.56 -6.72 3.88
C ASP A 54 -11.48 -5.29 3.29
N TYR A 55 -11.75 -5.08 1.99
CA TYR A 55 -11.62 -3.78 1.31
C TYR A 55 -12.88 -3.34 0.57
N LEU A 56 -13.31 -4.04 -0.49
CA LEU A 56 -14.46 -3.61 -1.28
C LEU A 56 -15.73 -3.55 -0.42
N SER A 57 -16.00 -4.62 0.35
CA SER A 57 -17.16 -4.67 1.27
C SER A 57 -17.07 -3.66 2.42
N ASN A 58 -15.87 -3.11 2.70
CA ASN A 58 -15.64 -2.05 3.68
C ASN A 58 -15.65 -0.63 3.08
N GLY A 59 -16.03 -0.49 1.81
CA GLY A 59 -16.20 0.79 1.13
C GLY A 59 -14.90 1.41 0.60
N TYR A 60 -13.82 0.63 0.47
CA TYR A 60 -12.61 1.08 -0.23
C TYR A 60 -12.82 0.93 -1.74
N ASP A 61 -12.88 2.06 -2.44
CA ASP A 61 -13.16 2.14 -3.87
C ASP A 61 -11.90 2.15 -4.76
N ARG A 62 -10.71 2.37 -4.16
CA ARG A 62 -9.45 2.48 -4.90
C ARG A 62 -8.31 1.79 -4.18
N MET A 63 -7.49 1.04 -4.93
CA MET A 63 -6.24 0.46 -4.47
C MET A 63 -5.10 0.82 -5.42
N ILE A 64 -4.04 1.41 -4.89
CA ILE A 64 -2.83 1.76 -5.64
C ILE A 64 -1.68 0.87 -5.17
N VAL A 65 -1.07 0.13 -6.10
CA VAL A 65 0.17 -0.62 -5.83
C VAL A 65 1.35 0.36 -5.78
N LEU A 66 2.03 0.43 -4.64
CA LEU A 66 3.10 1.37 -4.36
C LEU A 66 4.48 0.78 -4.63
N TYR A 67 4.65 -0.49 -4.31
CA TYR A 67 5.95 -1.17 -4.31
C TYR A 67 5.77 -2.65 -4.61
N GLN A 68 6.66 -3.22 -5.43
CA GLN A 68 6.73 -4.65 -5.73
C GLN A 68 8.15 -5.14 -5.45
N THR A 69 8.27 -6.30 -4.80
CA THR A 69 9.56 -6.93 -4.51
C THR A 69 9.45 -8.44 -4.43
N ARG A 70 10.60 -9.13 -4.52
CA ARG A 70 10.71 -10.56 -4.23
C ARG A 70 11.13 -10.86 -2.79
N SER A 71 11.54 -9.85 -2.01
CA SER A 71 11.93 -10.00 -0.60
C SER A 71 10.75 -9.67 0.33
N LYS A 72 10.42 -10.62 1.20
CA LYS A 72 9.40 -10.42 2.23
C LYS A 72 9.82 -9.36 3.23
N GLU A 73 11.09 -9.36 3.62
CA GLU A 73 11.66 -8.36 4.53
C GLU A 73 11.48 -6.95 3.95
N ARG A 74 11.84 -6.74 2.68
CA ARG A 74 11.72 -5.44 2.02
C ARG A 74 10.28 -4.93 1.95
N VAL A 75 9.31 -5.81 1.65
CA VAL A 75 7.89 -5.37 1.60
C VAL A 75 7.38 -5.01 2.98
N CYS A 76 7.75 -5.77 4.02
CA CYS A 76 7.37 -5.51 5.40
C CYS A 76 8.00 -4.20 5.91
N SER A 77 9.29 -3.97 5.64
CA SER A 77 9.96 -2.72 6.01
C SER A 77 9.34 -1.50 5.34
N MET A 78 8.91 -1.63 4.07
CA MET A 78 8.21 -0.55 3.35
C MET A 78 6.86 -0.25 4.01
N GLU A 79 6.07 -1.28 4.34
CA GLU A 79 4.78 -1.13 5.02
C GLU A 79 4.95 -0.44 6.38
N GLN A 80 5.88 -0.91 7.20
CA GLN A 80 6.15 -0.36 8.53
C GLN A 80 6.60 1.10 8.45
N TYR A 81 7.50 1.43 7.51
CA TYR A 81 7.93 2.81 7.27
C TYR A 81 6.73 3.71 6.95
N LEU A 82 5.88 3.30 6.00
CA LEU A 82 4.75 4.10 5.56
C LEU A 82 3.69 4.23 6.67
N ILE A 83 3.36 3.15 7.39
CA ILE A 83 2.42 3.21 8.52
C ILE A 83 2.95 4.16 9.58
N LYS A 84 4.20 4.00 10.03
CA LYS A 84 4.82 4.90 11.03
C LYS A 84 4.73 6.37 10.61
N ARG A 85 4.95 6.66 9.33
CA ARG A 85 4.90 8.03 8.80
C ARG A 85 3.49 8.63 8.76
N PHE A 86 2.47 7.84 8.49
CA PHE A 86 1.11 8.31 8.20
C PHE A 86 0.06 7.98 9.26
N GLN A 87 0.36 7.16 10.27
CA GLN A 87 -0.60 6.78 11.32
C GLN A 87 -1.08 7.97 12.16
N LYS A 88 -0.30 9.07 12.20
CA LYS A 88 -0.69 10.33 12.87
C LYS A 88 -1.89 11.05 12.26
N TYR A 89 -2.33 10.68 11.05
CA TYR A 89 -3.45 11.32 10.37
C TYR A 89 -4.77 10.61 10.72
N LYS A 90 -5.83 11.38 11.05
CA LYS A 90 -7.15 10.84 11.44
C LYS A 90 -7.86 10.03 10.34
N GLU A 91 -7.44 10.22 9.09
CA GLU A 91 -7.95 9.48 7.94
C GLU A 91 -7.28 8.10 7.80
N CYS A 92 -6.17 7.84 8.50
CA CYS A 92 -5.45 6.57 8.47
C CYS A 92 -6.15 5.52 9.35
N GLU A 93 -6.57 4.40 8.75
CA GLU A 93 -7.25 3.30 9.46
C GLU A 93 -6.30 2.14 9.82
N ASN A 94 -4.97 2.34 9.73
CA ASN A 94 -3.99 1.37 10.20
C ASN A 94 -3.93 1.33 11.74
N ILE A 95 -4.40 0.22 12.31
CA ILE A 95 -4.36 -0.03 13.77
C ILE A 95 -3.03 -0.69 14.19
N ARG A 96 -2.48 -1.56 13.32
CA ARG A 96 -1.26 -2.32 13.59
C ARG A 96 -0.02 -1.65 12.97
N PRO A 97 1.18 -1.85 13.53
CA PRO A 97 2.41 -1.17 13.08
C PRO A 97 2.96 -1.66 11.71
N GLY A 98 2.44 -2.77 11.16
CA GLY A 98 2.85 -3.35 9.89
C GLY A 98 3.73 -4.59 10.03
N GLY A 99 3.91 -5.33 8.93
CA GLY A 99 4.61 -6.62 8.86
C GLY A 99 3.71 -7.85 9.00
N GLU A 100 2.40 -7.63 9.20
CA GLU A 100 1.43 -8.68 9.53
C GLU A 100 0.40 -8.94 8.41
N GLY A 101 0.60 -8.36 7.22
CA GLY A 101 -0.30 -8.59 6.10
C GLY A 101 -0.35 -10.07 5.68
N LYS A 102 -1.48 -10.47 5.08
CA LYS A 102 -1.73 -11.84 4.57
C LYS A 102 -0.82 -12.15 3.37
N LEU A 103 0.46 -12.42 3.61
CA LEU A 103 1.43 -12.89 2.61
C LEU A 103 1.33 -14.41 2.45
N LYS A 104 0.18 -14.89 1.98
CA LYS A 104 -0.14 -16.34 1.89
C LYS A 104 0.73 -17.10 0.89
N TRP A 105 1.22 -16.45 -0.15
CA TRP A 105 1.94 -17.07 -1.26
C TRP A 105 3.39 -16.61 -1.35
N GLY A 106 4.16 -17.24 -2.24
CA GLY A 106 5.48 -16.75 -2.61
C GLY A 106 5.44 -15.39 -3.34
N PRO A 107 6.60 -14.81 -3.67
CA PRO A 107 6.67 -13.55 -4.39
C PRO A 107 5.97 -13.64 -5.76
N PRO A 108 5.56 -12.49 -6.34
CA PRO A 108 5.87 -11.12 -5.91
C PRO A 108 5.05 -10.66 -4.70
N TYR A 109 5.72 -9.88 -3.84
CA TYR A 109 5.09 -9.18 -2.72
C TYR A 109 4.84 -7.73 -3.09
N TYR A 110 3.69 -7.21 -2.65
CA TYR A 110 3.24 -5.86 -2.96
C TYR A 110 2.93 -5.08 -1.69
N ALA A 111 3.35 -3.82 -1.64
CA ALA A 111 2.76 -2.82 -0.74
C ALA A 111 1.77 -1.97 -1.53
N TYR A 112 0.63 -1.65 -0.91
CA TYR A 112 -0.44 -0.87 -1.53
C TYR A 112 -1.01 0.19 -0.59
N LEU A 113 -1.68 1.17 -1.19
CA LEU A 113 -2.54 2.15 -0.55
C LEU A 113 -3.98 1.91 -0.99
N ALA A 114 -4.84 1.55 -0.05
CA ALA A 114 -6.28 1.50 -0.25
C ALA A 114 -6.92 2.80 0.23
N MET A 115 -7.87 3.35 -0.53
CA MET A 115 -8.54 4.60 -0.21
C MET A 115 -10.05 4.46 -0.36
N LYS A 116 -10.76 5.19 0.50
CA LYS A 116 -12.14 5.63 0.26
C LYS A 116 -12.05 7.04 -0.27
N THR A 117 -12.48 7.27 -1.50
CA THR A 117 -12.54 8.62 -2.05
C THR A 117 -13.55 9.48 -1.27
N LYS A 118 -13.41 10.80 -1.38
CA LYS A 118 -14.37 11.76 -0.79
C LYS A 118 -15.63 11.87 -1.64
#